data_AF-A0A4R2KRB7-F1
#
_entry.id   AF-A0A4R2KRB7-F1
#
_cell.length_a   1.000
_cell.length_b   1.000
_cell.length_c   1.000
_cell.angle_alpha   90.00
_cell.angle_beta   90.00
_cell.angle_gamma   90.00
#
_symmetry.space_group_name_H-M   'P 1'
#
loop_
_entity.id
_entity.type
_entity.pdbx_description
1 polymer ?
#
loop_
_entity_poly.entity_id
_entity_poly.type
_entity_poly.pdbx_seq_one_letter_code
_entity_poly.pdbx_strand_id
1 'polypeptide(L)'
;MKFQFRHFVIPTMFAAAAAFVSSASAGPMTLELEFSGPFAEPGSKNMTIHYDNGSGTSKQARVAAGMFSGRTIEGSGTTIDSNTLFINPGNVLAYCVDILQTLQQTRTVYTLENVGQNELAWDGNVSRNFGRMLSFLGAVNFVQQRDFASDFTPDSKNWLRPNTDWMSAAIQLGIWESLYEKTAIDDEAPVDLSVSTSDSQSQWFWATNFNLGTEGSKFLTDAFALVNTDSSSYSAVDASEVLWAVNTSGQDLIIDPVDVPLPATGFLLLGGIGALAWRRRCH
;
A
#
# COMPACT_ATOMS: atom_id res chain seq x y z
N MET A 1 35.65 -68.56 39.57
CA MET A 1 36.56 -67.58 38.92
C MET A 1 35.85 -67.04 37.68
N LYS A 2 35.94 -65.73 37.43
CA LYS A 2 35.00 -64.84 36.72
C LYS A 2 34.41 -65.34 35.37
N PHE A 3 33.08 -65.37 35.30
CA PHE A 3 32.28 -65.37 34.06
C PHE A 3 32.22 -63.95 33.48
N GLN A 4 32.52 -63.77 32.19
CA GLN A 4 32.32 -62.50 31.47
C GLN A 4 31.12 -62.62 30.51
N PHE A 5 30.10 -61.80 30.75
CA PHE A 5 28.95 -61.59 29.88
C PHE A 5 29.31 -60.59 28.75
N ARG A 6 29.09 -60.99 27.49
CA ARG A 6 29.13 -60.09 26.33
C ARG A 6 27.78 -59.38 26.21
N HIS A 7 27.77 -58.05 26.28
CA HIS A 7 26.60 -57.23 25.99
C HIS A 7 26.45 -57.04 24.48
N PHE A 8 25.29 -57.41 23.95
CA PHE A 8 24.88 -57.20 22.57
C PHE A 8 24.05 -55.90 22.54
N VAL A 9 24.59 -54.84 21.93
CA VAL A 9 23.88 -53.55 21.76
C VAL A 9 23.23 -53.55 20.39
N ILE A 10 21.90 -53.51 20.35
CA ILE A 10 21.10 -53.38 19.12
C ILE A 10 20.89 -51.87 18.86
N PRO A 11 21.34 -51.30 17.72
CA PRO A 11 21.04 -49.92 17.38
C PRO A 11 19.66 -49.83 16.73
N THR A 12 18.73 -49.16 17.41
CA THR A 12 17.40 -48.82 16.88
C THR A 12 17.54 -47.65 15.91
N MET A 13 17.48 -47.91 14.60
CA MET A 13 17.40 -46.86 13.58
C MET A 13 16.01 -46.22 13.62
N PHE A 14 15.93 -44.97 14.08
CA PHE A 14 14.77 -44.10 13.84
C PHE A 14 14.87 -43.54 12.41
N ALA A 15 14.09 -44.10 11.50
CA ALA A 15 13.86 -43.52 10.18
C ALA A 15 12.93 -42.30 10.33
N ALA A 16 13.50 -41.10 10.35
CA ALA A 16 12.74 -39.86 10.27
C ALA A 16 12.16 -39.72 8.86
N ALA A 17 10.87 -40.01 8.70
CA ALA A 17 10.14 -39.69 7.48
C ALA A 17 10.03 -38.16 7.37
N ALA A 18 10.92 -37.56 6.56
CA ALA A 18 10.78 -36.17 6.15
C ALA A 18 9.53 -36.06 5.28
N ALA A 19 8.43 -35.58 5.86
CA ALA A 19 7.26 -35.18 5.09
C ALA A 19 7.65 -33.93 4.31
N PHE A 20 7.84 -34.08 3.00
CA PHE A 20 7.96 -32.95 2.08
C PHE A 20 6.62 -32.23 2.06
N VAL A 21 6.49 -31.18 2.86
CA VAL A 21 5.40 -30.22 2.74
C VAL A 21 5.69 -29.45 1.45
N SER A 22 5.03 -29.84 0.35
CA SER A 22 4.99 -29.00 -0.84
C SER A 22 4.32 -27.70 -0.43
N SER A 23 5.06 -26.59 -0.45
CA SER A 23 4.49 -25.25 -0.32
C SER A 23 3.39 -25.12 -1.37
N ALA A 24 2.12 -25.11 -0.95
CA ALA A 24 1.05 -24.77 -1.85
C ALA A 24 1.32 -23.33 -2.30
N SER A 25 1.72 -23.15 -3.56
CA SER A 25 1.82 -21.84 -4.18
C SER A 25 0.42 -21.28 -4.22
N ALA A 26 0.08 -20.36 -3.32
CA ALA A 26 -1.12 -19.57 -3.49
C ALA A 26 -1.01 -18.83 -4.83
N GLY A 27 -2.06 -18.90 -5.65
CA GLY A 27 -2.13 -18.08 -6.86
C GLY A 27 -2.08 -16.59 -6.51
N PRO A 28 -1.72 -15.72 -7.47
CA PRO A 28 -1.79 -14.28 -7.25
C PRO A 28 -3.20 -13.88 -6.83
N MET A 29 -3.31 -13.00 -5.85
CA MET A 29 -4.60 -12.46 -5.43
C MET A 29 -5.09 -11.49 -6.51
N THR A 30 -6.37 -11.55 -6.84
CA THR A 30 -6.97 -10.67 -7.83
C THR A 30 -8.27 -10.05 -7.33
N LEU A 31 -8.54 -8.83 -7.80
CA LEU A 31 -9.71 -8.02 -7.45
C LEU A 31 -10.28 -7.36 -8.69
N GLU A 32 -11.53 -7.64 -9.02
CA GLU A 32 -12.26 -6.95 -10.09
C GLU A 32 -12.99 -5.73 -9.53
N LEU A 33 -12.69 -4.54 -10.07
CA LEU A 33 -13.30 -3.27 -9.67
C LEU A 33 -14.03 -2.61 -10.84
N GLU A 34 -15.11 -1.90 -10.51
CA GLU A 34 -15.82 -1.01 -11.42
C GLU A 34 -16.03 0.34 -10.72
N PHE A 35 -15.68 1.44 -11.40
CA PHE A 35 -15.84 2.79 -10.85
C PHE A 35 -17.06 3.46 -11.47
N SER A 36 -18.08 3.74 -10.65
CA SER A 36 -19.36 4.32 -11.07
C SER A 36 -19.30 5.83 -11.31
N GLY A 37 -18.16 6.47 -11.04
CA GLY A 37 -17.88 7.89 -11.23
C GLY A 37 -16.40 8.20 -10.99
N PRO A 38 -15.95 9.43 -11.30
CA PRO A 38 -14.53 9.74 -11.26
C PRO A 38 -14.00 9.97 -9.84
N PHE A 39 -14.81 10.31 -8.84
CA PHE A 39 -14.31 10.61 -7.49
C PHE A 39 -15.30 10.20 -6.40
N ALA A 40 -14.77 9.77 -5.25
CA ALA A 40 -15.50 9.62 -4.00
C ALA A 40 -15.79 11.00 -3.39
N GLU A 41 -16.78 11.07 -2.50
CA GLU A 41 -16.85 12.18 -1.54
C GLU A 41 -15.54 12.21 -0.72
N PRO A 42 -14.97 13.38 -0.44
CA PRO A 42 -15.53 14.73 -0.60
C PRO A 42 -15.30 15.38 -1.99
N GLY A 43 -14.65 14.66 -2.93
CA GLY A 43 -14.41 15.11 -4.30
C GLY A 43 -12.94 15.23 -4.66
N SER A 44 -12.64 16.11 -5.63
CA SER A 44 -11.31 16.30 -6.18
C SER A 44 -11.02 17.77 -6.48
N LYS A 45 -9.73 18.08 -6.71
CA LYS A 45 -9.29 19.40 -7.19
C LYS A 45 -8.55 19.28 -8.51
N ASN A 46 -8.87 20.16 -9.44
CA ASN A 46 -8.11 20.36 -10.65
C ASN A 46 -6.84 21.16 -10.35
N MET A 47 -5.69 20.67 -10.82
CA MET A 47 -4.39 21.32 -10.65
C MET A 47 -3.51 21.14 -11.87
N THR A 48 -2.46 21.95 -11.97
CA THR A 48 -1.41 21.78 -12.97
C THR A 48 -0.16 21.26 -12.27
N ILE A 49 0.25 20.05 -12.60
CA ILE A 49 1.51 19.49 -12.13
C ILE A 49 2.60 19.72 -13.16
N HIS A 50 3.80 19.94 -12.67
CA HIS A 50 5.03 20.02 -13.44
C HIS A 50 5.96 18.93 -12.96
N TYR A 51 6.63 18.26 -13.89
CA TYR A 51 7.48 17.13 -13.56
C TYR A 51 8.61 16.97 -14.57
N ASP A 52 9.75 16.47 -14.11
CA ASP A 52 10.87 16.00 -14.93
C ASP A 52 11.03 14.50 -14.68
N ASN A 53 10.75 13.70 -15.71
CA ASN A 53 10.89 12.24 -15.66
C ASN A 53 12.35 11.78 -15.91
N GLY A 54 13.32 12.49 -15.33
CA GLY A 54 14.75 12.24 -15.51
C GLY A 54 15.30 12.65 -16.89
N SER A 55 14.53 13.39 -17.69
CA SER A 55 14.94 13.83 -19.04
C SER A 55 15.62 15.19 -19.05
N GLY A 56 15.65 15.89 -17.91
CA GLY A 56 16.11 17.28 -17.79
C GLY A 56 15.16 18.27 -18.45
N THR A 57 14.00 17.83 -18.93
CA THR A 57 12.96 18.67 -19.53
C THR A 57 11.71 18.64 -18.66
N SER A 58 11.37 19.78 -18.07
CA SER A 58 10.11 19.93 -17.35
C SER A 58 8.92 19.79 -18.31
N LYS A 59 7.98 18.93 -17.94
CA LYS A 59 6.68 18.72 -18.58
C LYS A 59 5.58 19.23 -17.67
N GLN A 60 4.45 19.59 -18.24
CA GLN A 60 3.25 19.99 -17.49
C GLN A 60 2.06 19.12 -17.85
N ALA A 61 1.21 18.82 -16.88
CA ALA A 61 -0.06 18.14 -17.08
C ALA A 61 -1.16 18.78 -16.23
N ARG A 62 -2.38 18.81 -16.76
CA ARG A 62 -3.58 19.16 -15.99
C ARG A 62 -4.21 17.88 -15.50
N VAL A 63 -4.36 17.75 -14.19
CA VAL A 63 -4.87 16.56 -13.52
C VAL A 63 -5.97 16.94 -12.54
N ALA A 64 -6.87 16.00 -12.28
CA ALA A 64 -7.85 16.09 -11.21
C ALA A 64 -7.40 15.12 -10.10
N ALA A 65 -6.91 15.67 -8.99
CA ALA A 65 -6.42 14.88 -7.87
C ALA A 65 -7.52 14.67 -6.84
N GLY A 66 -7.73 13.44 -6.40
CA GLY A 66 -8.71 13.09 -5.37
C GLY A 66 -8.79 11.59 -5.17
N MET A 67 -9.67 11.19 -4.26
CA MET A 67 -9.95 9.81 -3.92
C MET A 67 -11.03 9.25 -4.83
N PHE A 68 -10.91 7.99 -5.20
CA PHE A 68 -11.84 7.28 -6.07
C PHE A 68 -12.70 6.33 -5.23
N SER A 69 -13.96 6.19 -5.62
CA SER A 69 -14.86 5.16 -5.06
C SER A 69 -15.26 4.21 -6.17
N GLY A 70 -14.95 2.93 -5.98
CA GLY A 70 -15.36 1.84 -6.85
C GLY A 70 -16.23 0.86 -6.09
N ARG A 71 -16.80 -0.10 -6.82
CA ARG A 71 -17.41 -1.29 -6.23
C ARG A 71 -16.62 -2.53 -6.67
N THR A 72 -16.61 -3.52 -5.79
CA THR A 72 -16.13 -4.85 -6.17
C THR A 72 -17.16 -5.53 -7.07
N ILE A 73 -16.66 -6.34 -8.00
CA ILE A 73 -17.50 -7.25 -8.79
C ILE A 73 -17.16 -8.67 -8.35
N GLU A 74 -18.13 -9.34 -7.74
CA GLU A 74 -18.02 -10.77 -7.45
C GLU A 74 -18.08 -11.54 -8.77
N GLY A 75 -17.00 -12.28 -9.09
CA GLY A 75 -16.83 -12.92 -10.38
C GLY A 75 -15.62 -13.86 -10.43
N SER A 76 -15.43 -14.57 -11.55
CA SER A 76 -14.38 -15.57 -11.73
C SER A 76 -12.94 -15.02 -11.66
N GLY A 77 -12.79 -13.69 -11.70
CA GLY A 77 -11.51 -13.00 -11.62
C GLY A 77 -11.18 -12.42 -10.25
N THR A 78 -12.03 -12.58 -9.23
CA THR A 78 -11.78 -12.06 -7.87
C THR A 78 -11.49 -13.23 -6.92
N THR A 79 -10.34 -13.19 -6.24
CA THR A 79 -9.96 -14.22 -5.25
C THR A 79 -10.00 -13.72 -3.81
N ILE A 80 -10.10 -12.39 -3.61
CA ILE A 80 -10.26 -11.79 -2.29
C ILE A 80 -11.76 -11.65 -1.95
N ASP A 81 -12.11 -11.81 -0.68
CA ASP A 81 -13.47 -11.56 -0.21
C ASP A 81 -13.75 -10.04 -0.25
N SER A 82 -14.75 -9.62 -1.03
CA SER A 82 -15.13 -8.20 -1.17
C SER A 82 -15.56 -7.57 0.15
N ASN A 83 -16.02 -8.38 1.12
CA ASN A 83 -16.42 -7.92 2.45
C ASN A 83 -15.24 -7.40 3.28
N THR A 84 -14.00 -7.61 2.83
CA THR A 84 -12.80 -7.23 3.56
C THR A 84 -12.19 -5.93 3.05
N LEU A 85 -13.01 -5.01 2.54
CA LEU A 85 -12.59 -3.68 2.08
C LEU A 85 -13.25 -2.58 2.93
N PHE A 86 -12.50 -1.49 3.17
CA PHE A 86 -12.59 -0.55 4.31
C PHE A 86 -13.96 -0.01 4.70
N ILE A 87 -14.89 0.15 3.77
CA ILE A 87 -16.15 0.87 4.05
C ILE A 87 -17.35 -0.04 4.03
N ASN A 88 -17.47 -0.91 3.02
CA ASN A 88 -18.49 -1.94 2.83
C ASN A 88 -18.15 -2.69 1.53
N PRO A 89 -18.62 -3.93 1.30
CA PRO A 89 -18.42 -4.68 0.06
C PRO A 89 -18.84 -3.95 -1.25
N GLY A 90 -19.56 -2.83 -1.14
CA GLY A 90 -19.97 -1.98 -2.26
C GLY A 90 -19.14 -0.72 -2.51
N ASN A 91 -18.19 -0.34 -1.64
CA ASN A 91 -17.41 0.91 -1.74
C ASN A 91 -15.93 0.67 -1.42
N VAL A 92 -15.13 0.48 -2.46
CA VAL A 92 -13.67 0.46 -2.41
C VAL A 92 -13.18 1.88 -2.58
N LEU A 93 -12.47 2.39 -1.57
CA LEU A 93 -11.77 3.65 -1.69
C LEU A 93 -10.34 3.42 -2.16
N ALA A 94 -9.92 4.23 -3.12
CA ALA A 94 -8.61 4.11 -3.73
C ALA A 94 -8.01 5.48 -4.02
N TYR A 95 -6.69 5.54 -3.98
CA TYR A 95 -5.92 6.60 -4.64
C TYR A 95 -5.13 6.01 -5.80
N CYS A 96 -4.91 6.81 -6.82
CA CYS A 96 -4.05 6.44 -7.93
C CYS A 96 -2.59 6.40 -7.47
N VAL A 97 -1.85 5.37 -7.84
CA VAL A 97 -0.39 5.36 -7.74
C VAL A 97 0.19 6.41 -8.68
N ASP A 98 -0.30 6.41 -9.93
CA ASP A 98 0.12 7.35 -10.97
C ASP A 98 -0.94 8.42 -11.26
N ILE A 99 -0.65 9.71 -11.04
CA ILE A 99 -1.63 10.80 -11.25
C ILE A 99 -1.75 11.23 -12.72
N LEU A 100 -0.80 10.84 -13.57
CA LEU A 100 -0.80 11.11 -15.01
C LEU A 100 -1.57 10.03 -15.80
N GLN A 101 -1.70 8.84 -15.23
CA GLN A 101 -2.39 7.75 -15.86
C GLN A 101 -3.91 7.88 -15.66
N THR A 102 -4.68 7.41 -16.65
CA THR A 102 -6.14 7.51 -16.62
C THR A 102 -6.72 6.28 -15.92
N LEU A 103 -7.55 6.52 -14.90
CA LEU A 103 -8.36 5.47 -14.29
C LEU A 103 -9.37 4.91 -15.30
N GLN A 104 -9.34 3.58 -15.48
CA GLN A 104 -10.37 2.89 -16.24
C GLN A 104 -11.65 2.82 -15.40
N GLN A 105 -12.74 3.40 -15.91
CA GLN A 105 -14.05 3.39 -15.23
C GLN A 105 -14.81 2.08 -15.46
N THR A 106 -14.41 1.30 -16.46
CA THR A 106 -14.99 -0.01 -16.78
C THR A 106 -14.54 -1.06 -15.78
N ARG A 107 -15.09 -2.28 -15.90
CA ARG A 107 -14.61 -3.43 -15.15
C ARG A 107 -13.15 -3.72 -15.48
N THR A 108 -12.34 -3.74 -14.44
CA THR A 108 -10.90 -3.94 -14.55
C THR A 108 -10.47 -4.93 -13.47
N VAL A 109 -9.70 -5.93 -13.88
CA VAL A 109 -9.10 -6.92 -12.97
C VAL A 109 -7.72 -6.43 -12.56
N TYR A 110 -7.53 -6.31 -11.25
CA TYR A 110 -6.27 -5.95 -10.63
C TYR A 110 -5.61 -7.18 -10.04
N THR A 111 -4.28 -7.25 -10.11
CA THR A 111 -3.49 -8.16 -9.28
C THR A 111 -3.15 -7.43 -7.99
N LEU A 112 -3.44 -8.05 -6.85
CA LEU A 112 -3.16 -7.48 -5.54
C LEU A 112 -1.79 -7.92 -5.05
N GLU A 113 -0.98 -6.93 -4.73
CA GLU A 113 0.37 -7.09 -4.19
C GLU A 113 0.42 -6.45 -2.80
N ASN A 114 1.15 -7.11 -1.89
CA ASN A 114 1.46 -6.50 -0.60
C ASN A 114 2.58 -5.49 -0.82
N VAL A 115 2.40 -4.29 -0.27
CA VAL A 115 3.42 -3.25 -0.35
C VAL A 115 4.55 -3.57 0.63
N GLY A 116 5.80 -3.62 0.17
CA GLY A 116 6.94 -3.73 1.08
C GLY A 116 7.37 -2.38 1.65
N GLN A 117 7.62 -2.27 2.96
CA GLN A 117 8.18 -1.05 3.58
C GLN A 117 9.55 -0.63 3.02
N ASN A 118 10.31 -1.57 2.44
CA ASN A 118 11.60 -1.30 1.82
C ASN A 118 11.55 -1.45 0.29
N GLU A 119 10.35 -1.47 -0.28
CA GLU A 119 10.19 -1.72 -1.70
C GLU A 119 10.58 -0.49 -2.51
N LEU A 120 11.62 -0.71 -3.33
CA LEU A 120 12.07 0.20 -4.37
C LEU A 120 11.79 -0.46 -5.72
N ALA A 121 10.80 0.04 -6.44
CA ALA A 121 10.56 -0.39 -7.82
C ALA A 121 11.26 0.58 -8.77
N TRP A 122 12.07 0.05 -9.69
CA TRP A 122 12.84 0.84 -10.65
C TRP A 122 12.31 0.63 -12.07
N ASP A 123 11.93 1.70 -12.75
CA ASP A 123 11.46 1.66 -14.14
C ASP A 123 12.48 2.17 -15.18
N GLY A 124 13.70 2.50 -14.73
CA GLY A 124 14.76 3.07 -15.56
C GLY A 124 15.08 4.51 -15.23
N ASN A 125 14.05 5.36 -15.05
CA ASN A 125 14.25 6.80 -14.85
C ASN A 125 13.66 7.30 -13.53
N VAL A 126 12.77 6.52 -12.91
CA VAL A 126 12.12 6.88 -11.64
C VAL A 126 12.08 5.66 -10.72
N SER A 127 12.45 5.88 -9.44
CA SER A 127 12.26 4.89 -8.38
C SER A 127 10.95 5.15 -7.64
N ARG A 128 10.17 4.09 -7.37
CA ARG A 128 9.02 4.12 -6.46
C ARG A 128 9.44 3.64 -5.06
N ASN A 129 9.35 4.49 -4.05
CA ASN A 129 9.70 4.25 -2.66
C ASN A 129 8.43 4.11 -1.80
N PHE A 130 7.98 2.87 -1.65
CA PHE A 130 6.76 2.59 -0.89
C PHE A 130 6.91 2.83 0.61
N GLY A 131 8.13 2.69 1.17
CA GLY A 131 8.40 3.01 2.57
C GLY A 131 8.12 4.46 2.90
N ARG A 132 8.58 5.38 2.04
CA ARG A 132 8.31 6.82 2.19
C ARG A 132 6.84 7.14 2.00
N MET A 133 6.16 6.48 1.06
CA MET A 133 4.71 6.59 0.91
C MET A 133 3.95 6.17 2.18
N LEU A 134 4.31 5.03 2.79
CA LEU A 134 3.69 4.56 4.03
C LEU A 134 3.95 5.52 5.22
N SER A 135 5.15 6.10 5.30
CA SER A 135 5.46 7.17 6.26
C SER A 135 4.60 8.41 6.01
N PHE A 136 4.43 8.81 4.75
CA PHE A 136 3.56 9.93 4.39
C PHE A 136 2.11 9.68 4.80
N LEU A 137 1.55 8.49 4.55
CA LEU A 137 0.19 8.15 5.00
C LEU A 137 0.05 8.20 6.53
N GLY A 138 1.09 7.77 7.26
CA GLY A 138 1.15 7.88 8.71
C GLY A 138 1.16 9.33 9.20
N ALA A 139 1.94 10.18 8.53
CA ALA A 139 1.99 11.62 8.81
C ALA A 139 0.65 12.31 8.50
N VAL A 140 -0.01 11.93 7.39
CA VAL A 140 -1.37 12.37 7.03
C VAL A 140 -2.35 12.06 8.15
N ASN A 141 -2.37 10.82 8.64
CA ASN A 141 -3.23 10.43 9.76
C ASN A 141 -2.99 11.30 10.99
N PHE A 142 -1.71 11.55 11.32
CA PHE A 142 -1.33 12.38 12.46
C PHE A 142 -1.78 13.84 12.29
N VAL A 143 -1.55 14.44 11.13
CA VAL A 143 -1.96 15.84 10.85
C VAL A 143 -3.48 15.96 10.88
N GLN A 144 -4.23 15.01 10.30
CA GLN A 144 -5.69 14.97 10.38
C GLN A 144 -6.16 14.93 11.84
N GLN A 145 -5.57 14.06 12.66
CA GLN A 145 -5.93 13.96 14.08
C GLN A 145 -5.54 15.20 14.89
N ARG A 146 -4.38 15.80 14.62
CA ARG A 146 -3.87 16.97 15.33
C ARG A 146 -4.66 18.23 15.01
N ASP A 147 -4.90 18.50 13.73
CA ASP A 147 -5.45 19.77 13.25
C ASP A 147 -6.98 19.72 13.07
N PHE A 148 -7.56 18.52 12.94
CA PHE A 148 -8.98 18.30 12.67
C PHE A 148 -9.62 17.30 13.66
N ALA A 149 -9.11 17.24 14.89
CA ALA A 149 -9.51 16.28 15.94
C ALA A 149 -11.03 16.14 16.17
N SER A 150 -11.83 17.18 15.91
CA SER A 150 -13.29 17.13 16.05
C SER A 150 -13.97 16.22 15.03
N ASP A 151 -13.31 16.00 13.88
CA ASP A 151 -13.88 15.31 12.72
C ASP A 151 -13.27 13.91 12.54
N PHE A 152 -12.20 13.59 13.26
CA PHE A 152 -11.42 12.37 13.11
C PHE A 152 -11.25 11.62 14.43
N THR A 153 -11.55 10.32 14.41
CA THR A 153 -11.14 9.39 15.47
C THR A 153 -9.70 8.93 15.20
N PRO A 154 -8.84 8.76 16.22
CA PRO A 154 -7.52 8.17 16.01
C PRO A 154 -7.61 6.78 15.38
N ASP A 155 -7.06 6.64 14.17
CA ASP A 155 -7.12 5.44 13.32
C ASP A 155 -5.94 5.48 12.33
N SER A 156 -5.35 4.32 12.02
CA SER A 156 -4.29 4.15 11.01
C SER A 156 -4.79 4.35 9.58
N LYS A 157 -6.10 4.49 9.39
CA LYS A 157 -6.75 4.58 8.08
C LYS A 157 -7.46 5.92 7.84
N ASN A 158 -7.12 6.97 8.59
CA ASN A 158 -7.72 8.30 8.40
C ASN A 158 -7.39 8.94 7.03
N TRP A 159 -6.29 8.54 6.39
CA TRP A 159 -5.93 8.93 5.03
C TRP A 159 -7.00 8.54 3.98
N LEU A 160 -7.86 7.56 4.28
CA LEU A 160 -9.02 7.18 3.48
C LEU A 160 -10.33 7.89 3.87
N ARG A 161 -10.27 8.83 4.81
CA ARG A 161 -11.44 9.58 5.28
C ARG A 161 -11.29 11.10 5.13
N PRO A 162 -10.81 11.64 3.99
CA PRO A 162 -10.74 13.09 3.82
C PRO A 162 -12.14 13.71 4.02
N ASN A 163 -12.23 14.81 4.78
CA ASN A 163 -13.51 15.50 5.03
C ASN A 163 -13.78 16.65 4.05
N THR A 164 -12.81 16.98 3.20
CA THR A 164 -12.85 18.08 2.22
C THR A 164 -12.14 17.71 0.92
N ASP A 165 -12.59 18.27 -0.21
CA ASP A 165 -12.06 17.98 -1.54
C ASP A 165 -10.57 18.31 -1.68
N TRP A 166 -10.12 19.42 -1.07
CA TRP A 166 -8.72 19.79 -1.03
C TRP A 166 -7.87 18.81 -0.23
N MET A 167 -8.41 18.19 0.83
CA MET A 167 -7.66 17.21 1.63
C MET A 167 -7.47 15.93 0.84
N SER A 168 -8.52 15.47 0.16
CA SER A 168 -8.44 14.32 -0.74
C SER A 168 -7.42 14.56 -1.88
N ALA A 169 -7.45 15.75 -2.48
CA ALA A 169 -6.50 16.14 -3.50
C ALA A 169 -5.05 16.24 -2.98
N ALA A 170 -4.86 16.75 -1.76
CA ALA A 170 -3.55 16.82 -1.11
C ALA A 170 -2.98 15.41 -0.83
N ILE A 171 -3.81 14.47 -0.37
CA ILE A 171 -3.39 13.08 -0.12
C ILE A 171 -2.97 12.41 -1.45
N GLN A 172 -3.79 12.54 -2.51
CA GLN A 172 -3.43 12.00 -3.84
C GLN A 172 -2.11 12.58 -4.36
N LEU A 173 -1.88 13.88 -4.17
CA LEU A 173 -0.64 14.54 -4.58
C LEU A 173 0.56 14.08 -3.77
N GLY A 174 0.39 13.97 -2.45
CA GLY A 174 1.44 13.53 -1.54
C GLY A 174 1.79 12.05 -1.70
N ILE A 175 0.84 11.19 -2.07
CA ILE A 175 1.13 9.80 -2.47
C ILE A 175 2.09 9.80 -3.66
N TRP A 176 1.79 10.56 -4.72
CA TRP A 176 2.69 10.67 -5.87
C TRP A 176 4.08 11.22 -5.46
N GLU A 177 4.12 12.33 -4.72
CA GLU A 177 5.38 12.96 -4.31
C GLU A 177 6.21 12.13 -3.32
N SER A 178 5.58 11.34 -2.46
CA SER A 178 6.25 10.45 -1.52
C SER A 178 6.71 9.15 -2.17
N LEU A 179 5.97 8.67 -3.17
CA LEU A 179 6.27 7.44 -3.87
C LEU A 179 7.39 7.64 -4.89
N TYR A 180 7.34 8.66 -5.72
CA TYR A 180 8.36 8.83 -6.74
C TYR A 180 9.54 9.64 -6.19
N GLU A 181 10.75 9.13 -6.41
CA GLU A 181 11.98 9.84 -6.10
C GLU A 181 12.84 9.92 -7.37
N LYS A 182 13.38 11.11 -7.65
CA LYS A 182 14.49 11.23 -8.59
C LYS A 182 15.74 10.76 -7.86
N THR A 183 16.08 9.49 -8.04
CA THR A 183 17.37 8.98 -7.59
C THR A 183 18.45 9.80 -8.32
N ALA A 184 19.34 10.43 -7.57
CA ALA A 184 20.50 11.06 -8.18
C ALA A 184 21.23 9.99 -8.99
N ILE A 185 21.45 10.24 -10.28
CA ILE A 185 22.18 9.32 -11.15
C ILE A 185 23.65 9.17 -10.69
N ASP A 186 24.12 10.06 -9.80
CA ASP A 186 25.46 10.04 -9.20
C ASP A 186 25.32 10.43 -7.72
N ASP A 187 25.67 9.53 -6.77
CA ASP A 187 26.00 9.65 -5.30
C ASP A 187 25.61 10.91 -4.46
N GLU A 188 24.77 11.81 -4.96
CA GLU A 188 24.24 12.96 -4.27
C GLU A 188 22.99 12.52 -3.52
N ALA A 189 22.84 13.04 -2.30
CA ALA A 189 21.67 12.78 -1.48
C ALA A 189 20.39 13.05 -2.30
N PRO A 190 19.34 12.21 -2.15
CA PRO A 190 18.06 12.46 -2.81
C PRO A 190 17.65 13.91 -2.55
N VAL A 191 17.40 14.66 -3.62
CA VAL A 191 17.07 16.09 -3.53
C VAL A 191 15.79 16.21 -2.72
N ASP A 192 15.87 16.89 -1.58
CA ASP A 192 14.79 17.04 -0.62
C ASP A 192 13.56 17.63 -1.31
N LEU A 193 12.51 16.81 -1.37
CA LEU A 193 11.23 17.12 -1.99
C LEU A 193 10.41 17.93 -1.00
N SER A 194 10.44 19.24 -1.18
CA SER A 194 9.41 20.09 -0.62
C SER A 194 8.34 20.32 -1.66
N VAL A 195 7.09 20.27 -1.22
CA VAL A 195 5.96 20.98 -1.83
C VAL A 195 6.33 22.46 -1.87
N SER A 196 7.16 22.82 -2.84
CA SER A 196 7.58 24.18 -3.03
C SER A 196 6.42 24.84 -3.75
N THR A 197 5.83 25.80 -3.08
CA THR A 197 4.98 26.82 -3.69
C THR A 197 5.79 27.79 -4.56
N SER A 198 7.12 27.63 -4.62
CA SER A 198 8.00 28.39 -5.50
C SER A 198 8.25 27.62 -6.80
N ASP A 199 8.16 28.33 -7.93
CA ASP A 199 8.41 27.84 -9.30
C ASP A 199 9.89 27.50 -9.56
N SER A 200 10.62 26.99 -8.56
CA SER A 200 12.03 26.69 -8.70
C SER A 200 12.18 25.45 -9.60
N GLN A 201 12.62 25.67 -10.84
CA GLN A 201 12.86 24.67 -11.89
C GLN A 201 13.89 23.58 -11.51
N SER A 202 14.45 23.65 -10.31
CA SER A 202 15.40 22.68 -9.75
C SER A 202 14.73 21.41 -9.22
N GLN A 203 13.40 21.40 -9.05
CA GLN A 203 12.65 20.26 -8.54
C GLN A 203 12.20 19.34 -9.67
N TRP A 204 12.22 18.02 -9.44
CA TRP A 204 11.73 17.06 -10.42
C TRP A 204 10.19 16.97 -10.42
N PHE A 205 9.52 17.52 -9.41
CA PHE A 205 8.07 17.59 -9.33
C PHE A 205 7.63 18.81 -8.53
N TRP A 206 6.63 19.54 -9.01
CA TRP A 206 5.90 20.55 -8.25
C TRP A 206 4.51 20.75 -8.84
N ALA A 207 3.59 21.31 -8.05
CA ALA A 207 2.27 21.71 -8.56
C ALA A 207 2.16 23.24 -8.60
N THR A 208 1.42 23.76 -9.57
CA THR A 208 1.10 25.19 -9.71
C THR A 208 -0.40 25.36 -9.89
N ASN A 209 -0.90 26.59 -9.68
CA ASN A 209 -2.33 26.86 -9.60
C ASN A 209 -2.99 25.96 -8.55
N PHE A 210 -2.39 25.92 -7.35
CA PHE A 210 -2.84 25.14 -6.19
C PHE A 210 -4.28 25.52 -5.81
N ASN A 211 -5.25 24.88 -6.46
CA ASN A 211 -6.65 24.89 -6.02
C ASN A 211 -6.87 24.05 -4.76
N LEU A 212 -5.79 23.59 -4.09
CA LEU A 212 -5.85 23.05 -2.73
C LEU A 212 -6.18 24.12 -1.69
N GLY A 213 -6.01 25.40 -2.03
CA GLY A 213 -6.14 26.50 -1.07
C GLY A 213 -4.99 26.53 -0.06
N THR A 214 -5.08 27.47 0.89
CA THR A 214 -4.10 27.64 1.96
C THR A 214 -4.08 26.42 2.87
N GLU A 215 -5.26 25.86 3.14
CA GLU A 215 -5.50 24.72 4.01
C GLU A 215 -4.83 23.45 3.47
N GLY A 216 -5.08 23.11 2.20
CA GLY A 216 -4.47 21.92 1.61
C GLY A 216 -2.97 22.03 1.39
N SER A 217 -2.48 23.24 1.10
CA SER A 217 -1.03 23.49 1.03
C SER A 217 -0.38 23.30 2.40
N LYS A 218 -0.95 23.90 3.46
CA LYS A 218 -0.46 23.72 4.84
C LYS A 218 -0.51 22.27 5.28
N PHE A 219 -1.62 21.58 4.99
CA PHE A 219 -1.80 20.16 5.33
C PHE A 219 -0.68 19.29 4.74
N LEU A 220 -0.38 19.49 3.46
CA LEU A 220 0.66 18.73 2.77
C LEU A 220 2.06 19.09 3.28
N THR A 221 2.33 20.39 3.48
CA THR A 221 3.59 20.87 4.06
C THR A 221 3.84 20.28 5.46
N ASP A 222 2.82 20.25 6.31
CA ASP A 222 2.94 19.71 7.67
C ASP A 222 3.17 18.20 7.66
N ALA A 223 2.50 17.47 6.76
CA ALA A 223 2.71 16.04 6.59
C ALA A 223 4.14 15.73 6.12
N PHE A 224 4.66 16.44 5.12
CA PHE A 224 6.05 16.26 4.67
C PHE A 224 7.08 16.77 5.68
N ALA A 225 6.77 17.81 6.46
CA ALA A 225 7.63 18.21 7.57
C ALA A 225 7.79 17.07 8.57
N LEU A 226 6.74 16.31 8.87
CA LEU A 226 6.83 15.11 9.70
C LEU A 226 7.60 13.97 9.00
N VAL A 227 7.40 13.75 7.70
CA VAL A 227 8.19 12.74 6.96
C VAL A 227 9.69 13.04 6.99
N ASN A 228 10.05 14.32 6.87
CA ASN A 228 11.43 14.77 6.75
C ASN A 228 12.10 15.07 8.10
N THR A 229 11.32 15.22 9.18
CA THR A 229 11.83 15.42 10.54
C THR A 229 11.64 14.14 11.37
N ASP A 230 12.62 13.86 12.24
CA ASP A 230 12.77 12.58 12.93
C ASP A 230 11.45 11.99 13.48
N SER A 231 11.16 10.75 13.10
CA SER A 231 9.84 10.07 13.07
C SER A 231 9.25 9.69 14.43
N SER A 232 9.66 10.35 15.51
CA SER A 232 9.24 10.01 16.88
C SER A 232 7.81 10.47 17.21
N SER A 233 7.25 11.39 16.43
CA SER A 233 5.95 12.02 16.72
C SER A 233 4.76 11.32 16.04
N TYR A 234 4.99 10.45 15.08
CA TYR A 234 3.95 9.70 14.37
C TYR A 234 4.44 8.29 14.02
N SER A 235 3.54 7.41 13.60
CA SER A 235 3.90 6.09 13.09
C SER A 235 3.52 5.99 11.62
N ALA A 236 4.42 5.47 10.79
CA ALA A 236 4.09 5.08 9.42
C ALA A 236 2.95 4.06 9.43
N VAL A 237 2.14 4.07 8.36
CA VAL A 237 1.12 3.03 8.14
C VAL A 237 1.84 1.68 7.95
N ASP A 238 1.31 0.61 8.53
CA ASP A 238 1.91 -0.70 8.37
C ASP A 238 1.75 -1.16 6.91
N ALA A 239 2.76 -1.85 6.36
CA ALA A 239 2.70 -2.41 5.02
C ALA A 239 1.50 -3.35 4.82
N SER A 240 1.09 -4.05 5.88
CA SER A 240 -0.09 -4.92 5.90
C SER A 240 -1.42 -4.17 5.89
N GLU A 241 -1.42 -2.85 6.10
CA GLU A 241 -2.59 -1.97 6.04
C GLU A 241 -2.72 -1.27 4.68
N VAL A 242 -1.92 -1.66 3.68
CA VAL A 242 -1.99 -1.10 2.32
C VAL A 242 -1.76 -2.20 1.28
N LEU A 243 -2.67 -2.28 0.31
CA LEU A 243 -2.53 -3.12 -0.87
C LEU A 243 -2.24 -2.27 -2.09
N TRP A 244 -1.35 -2.78 -2.93
CA TRP A 244 -1.12 -2.24 -4.26
C TRP A 244 -1.90 -3.08 -5.27
N ALA A 245 -2.93 -2.49 -5.87
CA ALA A 245 -3.69 -3.10 -6.92
C ALA A 245 -3.04 -2.73 -8.27
N VAL A 246 -2.34 -3.69 -8.86
CA VAL A 246 -1.57 -3.55 -10.10
C VAL A 246 -2.46 -3.81 -11.31
N ASN A 247 -2.41 -2.91 -12.29
CA ASN A 247 -3.05 -3.08 -13.59
C ASN A 247 -2.05 -2.89 -14.72
N THR A 248 -1.65 -4.00 -15.36
CA THR A 248 -0.67 -3.99 -16.47
C THR A 248 -1.06 -3.13 -17.67
N SER A 249 -2.34 -2.80 -17.82
CA SER A 249 -2.89 -2.06 -18.96
C SER A 249 -3.47 -0.69 -18.57
N GLY A 250 -3.29 -0.26 -17.32
CA GLY A 250 -3.99 0.90 -16.80
C GLY A 250 -3.45 1.35 -15.46
N GLN A 251 -4.27 2.13 -14.77
CA GLN A 251 -3.95 2.78 -13.52
C GLN A 251 -3.65 1.77 -12.42
N ASP A 252 -2.51 1.88 -11.75
CA ASP A 252 -2.25 1.23 -10.48
C ASP A 252 -2.94 1.97 -9.32
N LEU A 253 -3.41 1.25 -8.31
CA LEU A 253 -4.14 1.82 -7.17
C LEU A 253 -3.54 1.44 -5.83
N ILE A 254 -3.63 2.37 -4.88
CA ILE A 254 -3.41 2.11 -3.46
C ILE A 254 -4.78 1.99 -2.80
N ILE A 255 -5.03 0.84 -2.17
CA ILE A 255 -6.28 0.51 -1.48
C ILE A 255 -5.98 -0.05 -0.10
N ASP A 256 -6.97 -0.03 0.79
CA ASP A 256 -6.85 -0.66 2.10
C ASP A 256 -7.23 -2.15 2.05
N PRO A 257 -6.37 -3.06 2.55
CA PRO A 257 -6.79 -4.36 3.03
C PRO A 257 -7.54 -4.19 4.35
N VAL A 258 -8.79 -4.63 4.44
CA VAL A 258 -9.26 -5.07 5.77
C VAL A 258 -8.87 -6.51 5.97
N ASP A 259 -8.63 -6.83 7.24
CA ASP A 259 -8.25 -8.16 7.68
C ASP A 259 -9.23 -9.21 7.16
N VAL A 260 -8.80 -9.98 6.17
CA VAL A 260 -9.40 -11.28 5.89
C VAL A 260 -9.01 -12.17 7.05
N PRO A 261 -9.95 -12.75 7.81
CA PRO A 261 -9.64 -13.88 8.66
C PRO A 261 -9.02 -14.93 7.73
N LEU A 262 -7.77 -15.32 8.00
CA LEU A 262 -7.03 -16.31 7.20
C LEU A 262 -7.98 -17.46 6.82
N PRO A 263 -8.03 -17.86 5.54
CA PRO A 263 -8.93 -18.92 5.12
C PRO A 263 -8.69 -20.14 6.01
N ALA A 264 -9.78 -20.73 6.51
CA ALA A 264 -9.79 -21.81 7.50
C ALA A 264 -8.96 -23.05 7.08
N THR A 265 -8.43 -23.08 5.86
CA THR A 265 -7.40 -24.02 5.39
C THR A 265 -6.16 -24.04 6.28
N GLY A 266 -5.74 -22.91 6.87
CA GLY A 266 -4.65 -22.90 7.86
C GLY A 266 -5.00 -23.67 9.15
N PHE A 267 -6.24 -23.51 9.63
CA PHE A 267 -6.75 -24.26 10.78
C PHE A 267 -6.95 -25.74 10.50
N LEU A 268 -7.37 -26.12 9.28
CA LEU A 268 -7.54 -27.51 8.88
C LEU A 268 -6.19 -28.25 8.80
N LEU A 269 -5.12 -27.58 8.38
CA LEU A 269 -3.78 -28.19 8.29
C LEU A 269 -3.18 -28.45 9.67
N LEU A 270 -3.32 -27.50 10.60
CA LEU A 270 -2.86 -27.66 11.99
C LEU A 270 -3.73 -28.65 12.77
N GLY A 271 -5.06 -28.61 12.59
CA GLY A 271 -5.99 -29.55 13.20
C GLY A 271 -5.80 -30.99 12.70
N GLY A 272 -5.51 -31.17 11.40
CA GLY A 272 -5.25 -32.47 10.79
C GLY A 272 -3.98 -33.15 11.34
N ILE A 273 -2.90 -32.38 11.56
CA ILE A 273 -1.66 -32.91 12.15
C ILE A 273 -1.88 -33.28 13.63
N GLY A 274 -2.64 -32.47 14.38
CA GLY A 274 -3.00 -32.76 15.77
C GLY A 274 -3.82 -34.06 15.92
N ALA A 275 -4.81 -34.28 15.05
CA ALA A 275 -5.65 -35.48 15.07
C ALA A 275 -4.86 -36.76 14.72
N LEU A 276 -3.90 -36.68 13.79
CA LEU A 276 -3.03 -37.80 13.43
C LEU A 276 -2.01 -38.13 14.54
N ALA A 277 -1.50 -37.12 15.26
CA ALA A 277 -0.62 -37.33 16.39
C ALA A 277 -1.35 -37.91 17.61
N TRP A 278 -2.60 -37.50 17.85
CA TRP A 278 -3.40 -38.03 18.96
C TRP A 278 -3.80 -39.50 18.74
N ARG A 279 -4.16 -39.88 17.51
CA ARG A 279 -4.52 -41.26 17.17
C ARG A 279 -3.37 -42.26 17.37
N ARG A 280 -2.11 -41.79 17.36
CA ARG A 280 -0.93 -42.63 17.62
C ARG A 280 -0.60 -42.85 19.10
N ARG A 281 -1.27 -42.17 20.04
CA ARG A 281 -1.04 -42.34 21.49
C ARG A 281 -2.04 -43.26 22.20
N CYS A 282 -3.05 -43.78 21.49
CA CYS A 282 -4.11 -44.63 22.06
C CYS A 282 -4.04 -46.10 21.62
N HIS A 283 -2.89 -46.56 21.11
CA HIS A 283 -2.61 -47.98 20.85
C HIS A 283 -1.38 -48.43 21.63
#